data_AF-A0A3A9F5C9-F1
#
_entry.id   AF-A0A3A9F5C9-F1
#
_cell.length_a   1.000
_cell.length_b   1.000
_cell.length_c   1.000
_cell.angle_alpha   90.00
_cell.angle_beta   90.00
_cell.angle_gamma   90.00
#
_symmetry.space_group_name_H-M   'P 1'
#
loop_
_entity.id
_entity.type
_entity.pdbx_description
1 polymer ?
#
loop_
_entity_poly.entity_id
_entity_poly.type
_entity_poly.pdbx_seq_one_letter_code
_entity_poly.pdbx_strand_id
1 'polypeptide(L)'
;MKKFRFQLDTVLRYKTQILDIRLAEHGTALAQVRKQEGVLEQATRNRVACEEEYRQKKAEGLTIADAMKYETGIEVLERTVRREAEKLRELRKLEEEKRARLVEAKQETQSLEKLKDIKRGEYDAAAAKAEEKEIDDLVMARRSAASREQQSV
;
A
#
# COMPACT_ATOMS: atom_id res chain seq x y z
N MET A 1 8.46 21.76 -32.02
CA MET A 1 9.07 20.52 -31.46
C MET A 1 8.04 19.41 -31.31
N LYS A 2 8.47 18.13 -31.33
CA LYS A 2 7.56 16.98 -31.14
C LYS A 2 7.22 16.83 -29.65
N LYS A 3 5.93 16.63 -29.31
CA LYS A 3 5.49 16.38 -27.92
C LYS A 3 6.26 15.21 -27.29
N PHE A 4 6.67 15.36 -26.05
CA PHE A 4 7.32 14.29 -25.29
C PHE A 4 6.45 13.03 -25.22
N ARG A 5 7.09 11.87 -25.37
CA ARG A 5 6.49 10.56 -25.15
C ARG A 5 7.46 9.69 -24.37
N PHE A 6 7.02 9.18 -23.22
CA PHE A 6 7.80 8.24 -22.45
C PHE A 6 7.74 6.86 -23.10
N GLN A 7 8.90 6.26 -23.38
CA GLN A 7 8.98 4.99 -24.10
C GLN A 7 8.36 3.82 -23.31
N LEU A 8 8.48 3.85 -21.98
CA LEU A 8 7.96 2.80 -21.09
C LEU A 8 6.57 3.14 -20.53
N ASP A 9 5.80 4.05 -21.16
CA ASP A 9 4.51 4.49 -20.64
C ASP A 9 3.46 3.34 -20.55
N THR A 10 3.53 2.39 -21.49
CA THR A 10 2.70 1.17 -21.43
C THR A 10 3.08 0.28 -20.25
N VAL A 11 4.38 0.12 -19.99
CA VAL A 11 4.90 -0.68 -18.87
C VAL A 11 4.53 -0.02 -17.54
N LEU A 12 4.68 1.30 -17.45
CA LEU A 12 4.28 2.08 -16.28
C LEU A 12 2.78 1.89 -15.98
N ARG A 13 1.90 2.04 -16.99
CA ARG A 13 0.46 1.78 -16.81
C ARG A 13 0.16 0.37 -16.32
N TYR A 14 0.81 -0.64 -16.91
CA TYR A 14 0.64 -2.02 -16.49
C TYR A 14 1.07 -2.21 -15.02
N LYS A 15 2.23 -1.67 -14.62
CA LYS A 15 2.73 -1.75 -13.24
C LYS A 15 1.82 -1.01 -12.25
N THR A 16 1.27 0.15 -12.62
CA THR A 16 0.25 0.85 -11.83
C THR A 16 -1.00 0.00 -11.64
N GLN A 17 -1.50 -0.67 -12.69
CA GLN A 17 -2.64 -1.58 -12.57
C GLN A 17 -2.35 -2.75 -11.63
N ILE A 18 -1.16 -3.35 -11.72
CA ILE A 18 -0.74 -4.41 -10.80
C ILE A 18 -0.67 -3.88 -9.36
N LEU A 19 -0.13 -2.68 -9.15
CA LEU A 19 -0.08 -2.04 -7.83
C LEU A 19 -1.50 -1.87 -7.24
N ASP A 20 -2.47 -1.43 -8.04
CA ASP A 20 -3.86 -1.28 -7.61
C ASP A 20 -4.49 -2.62 -7.21
N ILE A 21 -4.24 -3.68 -7.99
CA ILE A 21 -4.69 -5.04 -7.67
C ILE A 21 -4.08 -5.51 -6.35
N ARG A 22 -2.76 -5.35 -6.15
CA ARG A 22 -2.08 -5.74 -4.91
C ARG A 22 -2.60 -4.94 -3.71
N LEU A 23 -2.93 -3.67 -3.88
CA LEU A 23 -3.52 -2.84 -2.85
C LEU A 23 -4.90 -3.36 -2.43
N ALA A 24 -5.74 -3.74 -3.39
CA ALA A 24 -7.05 -4.34 -3.12
C ALA A 24 -6.95 -5.72 -2.43
N GLU A 25 -6.00 -6.56 -2.86
CA GLU A 25 -5.73 -7.86 -2.25
C GLU A 25 -5.28 -7.74 -0.79
N HIS A 26 -4.40 -6.78 -0.51
CA HIS A 26 -3.92 -6.44 0.84
C HIS A 26 -5.05 -5.89 1.70
N GLY A 27 -5.84 -4.94 1.19
CA GLY A 27 -7.01 -4.40 1.89
C GLY A 27 -8.02 -5.48 2.29
N THR A 28 -8.26 -6.46 1.41
CA THR A 28 -9.13 -7.61 1.71
C THR A 28 -8.56 -8.48 2.83
N ALA A 29 -7.25 -8.76 2.81
CA ALA A 29 -6.61 -9.54 3.87
C ALA A 29 -6.61 -8.81 5.22
N LEU A 30 -6.34 -7.50 5.22
CA LEU A 30 -6.39 -6.67 6.42
C LEU A 30 -7.80 -6.65 7.03
N ALA A 31 -8.85 -6.56 6.19
CA ALA A 31 -10.22 -6.66 6.66
C ALA A 31 -10.53 -8.01 7.32
N GLN A 32 -10.00 -9.12 6.77
CA GLN A 32 -10.13 -10.45 7.37
C GLN A 32 -9.41 -10.55 8.72
N VAL A 33 -8.21 -9.99 8.84
CA VAL A 33 -7.47 -9.91 10.12
C VAL A 33 -8.30 -9.18 11.16
N ARG A 34 -8.78 -7.96 10.85
CA ARG A 34 -9.60 -7.15 11.77
C ARG A 34 -10.89 -7.85 12.19
N LYS A 35 -11.55 -8.54 11.26
CA LYS A 35 -12.74 -9.34 11.57
C LYS A 35 -12.40 -10.46 12.55
N GLN A 36 -11.29 -11.16 12.34
CA GLN A 36 -10.87 -12.25 13.23
C GLN A 36 -10.39 -11.75 14.60
N GLU A 37 -9.79 -10.56 14.68
CA GLU A 37 -9.47 -9.89 15.94
C GLU A 37 -10.73 -9.66 16.78
N GLY A 38 -11.82 -9.17 16.17
CA GLY A 38 -13.09 -9.02 16.86
C GLY A 38 -13.69 -10.34 17.35
N VAL A 39 -13.55 -11.43 16.57
CA VAL A 39 -13.99 -12.78 16.99
C VAL A 39 -13.19 -13.27 18.19
N LEU A 40 -11.86 -13.12 18.16
CA LEU A 40 -10.98 -13.51 19.27
C LEU A 40 -11.28 -12.68 20.53
N GLU A 41 -11.51 -11.38 20.37
CA GLU A 41 -11.86 -10.49 21.47
C GLU A 41 -13.17 -10.93 22.11
N GLN A 42 -14.21 -11.21 21.32
CA GLN A 42 -15.49 -11.69 21.84
C GLN A 42 -15.34 -13.05 22.55
N ALA A 43 -14.60 -13.99 21.98
CA ALA A 43 -14.34 -15.29 22.62
C ALA A 43 -13.61 -15.12 23.96
N THR A 44 -12.65 -14.18 24.03
CA THR A 44 -11.91 -13.87 25.25
C THR A 44 -12.81 -13.24 26.31
N ARG A 45 -13.67 -12.29 25.92
CA ARG A 45 -14.65 -11.68 26.81
C ARG A 45 -15.61 -12.72 27.39
N ASN A 46 -16.11 -13.64 26.56
CA ASN A 46 -16.99 -14.72 27.02
C ASN A 46 -16.31 -15.62 28.05
N ARG A 47 -15.04 -15.99 27.81
CA ARG A 47 -14.24 -16.78 28.77
C ARG A 47 -14.08 -16.04 30.10
N VAL A 48 -13.66 -14.78 30.06
CA VAL A 48 -13.44 -13.95 31.26
C VAL A 48 -14.73 -13.77 32.05
N ALA A 49 -15.85 -13.48 31.37
CA ALA A 49 -17.16 -13.35 32.02
C ALA A 49 -17.57 -14.66 32.73
N CYS A 50 -17.36 -15.82 32.08
CA CYS A 50 -17.64 -17.11 32.69
C CYS A 50 -16.75 -17.41 33.91
N GLU A 51 -15.47 -17.04 33.86
CA GLU A 51 -14.53 -17.16 34.99
C GLU A 51 -14.91 -16.25 36.17
N GLU A 52 -15.36 -15.03 35.89
CA GLU A 52 -15.83 -14.08 36.89
C GLU A 52 -17.11 -14.58 37.57
N GLU A 53 -18.08 -15.05 36.78
CA GLU A 53 -19.31 -15.67 37.28
C GLU A 53 -19.00 -16.89 38.17
N TYR A 54 -18.11 -17.79 37.70
CA TYR A 54 -17.68 -18.94 38.48
C TYR A 54 -17.05 -18.50 39.82
N ARG A 55 -16.19 -17.48 39.81
CA ARG A 55 -15.56 -16.94 41.03
C ARG A 55 -16.58 -16.40 42.02
N GLN A 56 -17.59 -15.66 41.54
CA GLN A 56 -18.67 -15.15 42.38
C GLN A 56 -19.50 -16.28 42.99
N LYS A 57 -19.95 -17.22 42.15
CA LYS A 57 -20.75 -18.38 42.59
C LYS A 57 -20.01 -19.28 43.56
N LYS A 58 -18.70 -19.47 43.36
CA LYS A 58 -17.85 -20.20 44.31
C LYS A 58 -17.76 -19.52 45.67
N ALA A 59 -17.76 -18.19 45.72
CA ALA A 59 -17.75 -17.42 46.98
C ALA A 59 -19.11 -17.48 47.71
N GLU A 60 -20.22 -17.57 46.98
CA GLU A 60 -21.59 -17.72 47.52
C GLU A 60 -21.88 -19.13 48.03
N GLY A 61 -21.04 -20.11 47.70
CA GLY A 61 -21.27 -21.53 47.95
C GLY A 61 -21.88 -22.20 46.72
N LEU A 62 -21.14 -23.15 46.15
CA LEU A 62 -21.50 -23.84 44.91
C LEU A 62 -21.55 -25.35 45.13
N THR A 63 -22.49 -26.04 44.48
CA THR A 63 -22.50 -27.51 44.50
C THR A 63 -21.32 -28.05 43.70
N ILE A 64 -20.86 -29.27 44.02
CA ILE A 64 -19.81 -29.95 43.25
C ILE A 64 -20.22 -30.10 41.80
N ALA A 65 -21.49 -30.45 41.54
CA ALA A 65 -22.01 -30.61 40.19
C ALA A 65 -21.95 -29.30 39.38
N ASP A 66 -22.27 -28.15 39.99
CA ASP A 66 -22.21 -26.87 39.31
C ASP A 66 -20.77 -26.39 39.11
N ALA A 67 -19.87 -26.65 40.07
CA ALA A 67 -18.44 -26.39 39.91
C ALA A 67 -17.86 -27.12 38.69
N MET A 68 -18.18 -28.42 38.54
CA MET A 68 -17.74 -29.22 37.39
C MET A 68 -18.28 -28.68 36.06
N LYS A 69 -19.52 -28.15 36.05
CA LYS A 69 -20.10 -27.52 34.84
C LYS A 69 -19.32 -26.27 34.44
N TYR A 70 -19.03 -25.37 35.39
CA TYR A 70 -18.24 -24.17 35.10
C TYR A 70 -16.83 -24.52 34.61
N GLU A 71 -16.15 -25.44 35.27
CA GLU A 71 -14.80 -25.87 34.88
C GLU A 71 -14.79 -26.44 33.45
N THR A 72 -15.74 -27.33 33.13
CA THR A 72 -15.89 -27.86 31.77
C THR A 72 -16.21 -26.75 30.75
N GLY A 73 -17.09 -25.80 31.11
CA GLY A 73 -17.44 -24.68 30.25
C GLY A 73 -16.25 -23.76 29.96
N ILE A 74 -15.47 -23.43 30.99
CA ILE A 74 -14.25 -22.62 30.88
C ILE A 74 -13.22 -23.32 29.98
N GLU A 75 -13.01 -24.63 30.13
CA GLU A 75 -12.11 -25.39 29.25
C GLU A 75 -12.53 -25.32 27.77
N VAL A 76 -13.84 -25.40 27.49
CA VAL A 76 -14.36 -25.28 26.12
C VAL A 76 -14.14 -23.86 25.57
N LEU A 77 -14.35 -22.84 26.39
CA LEU A 77 -14.10 -21.44 26.03
C LEU A 77 -12.60 -21.18 25.80
N GLU A 78 -11.73 -21.75 26.62
CA GLU A 78 -10.28 -21.69 26.42
C GLU A 78 -9.85 -22.32 25.10
N ARG A 79 -10.35 -23.52 24.78
CA ARG A 79 -10.07 -24.18 23.49
C ARG A 79 -10.55 -23.32 22.32
N THR A 80 -11.69 -22.65 22.48
CA THR A 80 -12.20 -21.71 21.48
C THR A 80 -11.26 -20.52 21.30
N VAL A 81 -10.85 -19.86 22.38
CA VAL A 81 -9.89 -18.74 22.34
C VAL A 81 -8.58 -19.17 21.66
N ARG A 82 -8.03 -20.34 22.02
CA ARG A 82 -6.81 -20.87 21.40
C ARG A 82 -7.00 -21.08 19.90
N ARG A 83 -8.11 -21.68 19.47
CA ARG A 83 -8.42 -21.89 18.04
C ARG A 83 -8.52 -20.58 17.27
N GLU A 84 -9.25 -19.59 17.81
CA GLU A 84 -9.41 -18.29 17.15
C GLU A 84 -8.10 -17.50 17.11
N ALA A 85 -7.22 -17.67 18.10
CA ALA A 85 -5.88 -17.07 18.14
C ALA A 85 -4.94 -17.70 17.08
N GLU A 86 -4.97 -19.02 16.91
CA GLU A 86 -4.22 -19.70 15.84
C GLU A 86 -4.70 -19.24 14.46
N LYS A 87 -6.01 -19.16 14.26
CA LYS A 87 -6.59 -18.65 13.01
C LYS A 87 -6.18 -17.20 12.73
N LEU A 88 -6.17 -16.34 13.75
CA LEU A 88 -5.68 -14.96 13.62
C LEU A 88 -4.20 -14.93 13.23
N ARG A 89 -3.37 -15.81 13.79
CA ARG A 89 -1.95 -15.90 13.45
C ARG A 89 -1.74 -16.25 11.98
N GLU A 90 -2.48 -17.22 11.44
CA GLU A 90 -2.40 -17.58 10.03
C GLU A 90 -2.89 -16.45 9.10
N LEU A 91 -3.97 -15.76 9.47
CA LEU A 91 -4.43 -14.59 8.70
C LEU A 91 -3.41 -13.45 8.70
N ARG A 92 -2.71 -13.21 9.81
CA ARG A 92 -1.64 -12.20 9.90
C ARG A 92 -0.44 -12.56 9.03
N LYS A 93 -0.06 -13.83 8.95
CA LYS A 93 0.99 -14.28 8.01
C LYS A 93 0.60 -13.99 6.56
N LEU A 94 -0.63 -14.33 6.18
CA LEU A 94 -1.15 -14.07 4.82
C LEU A 94 -1.25 -12.58 4.51
N GLU A 95 -1.63 -11.75 5.48
CA GLU A 95 -1.68 -10.30 5.32
C GLU A 95 -0.28 -9.71 5.12
N GLU A 96 0.71 -10.15 5.91
CA GLU A 96 2.10 -9.68 5.78
C GLU A 96 2.72 -10.12 4.45
N GLU A 97 2.44 -11.34 3.96
CA GLU A 97 2.87 -11.78 2.61
C GLU A 97 2.31 -10.87 1.51
N LYS A 98 1.04 -10.49 1.61
CA LYS A 98 0.40 -9.57 0.66
C LYS A 98 0.95 -8.15 0.78
N ARG A 99 1.25 -7.70 2.00
CA ARG A 99 1.87 -6.41 2.28
C ARG A 99 3.27 -6.34 1.66
N ALA A 100 4.07 -7.40 1.79
CA ALA A 100 5.39 -7.47 1.17
C ALA A 100 5.31 -7.32 -0.36
N ARG A 101 4.39 -8.05 -1.01
CA ARG A 101 4.13 -7.93 -2.46
C ARG A 101 3.66 -6.54 -2.88
N LEU A 102 2.83 -5.89 -2.05
CA LEU A 102 2.40 -4.52 -2.29
C LEU A 102 3.58 -3.54 -2.22
N VAL A 103 4.46 -3.69 -1.23
CA VAL A 103 5.65 -2.85 -1.07
C VAL A 103 6.59 -3.01 -2.28
N GLU A 104 6.83 -4.24 -2.71
CA GLU A 104 7.63 -4.54 -3.91
C GLU A 104 7.03 -3.88 -5.16
N ALA A 105 5.74 -4.09 -5.44
CA ALA A 105 5.06 -3.47 -6.58
C ALA A 105 5.10 -1.93 -6.53
N LYS A 106 5.03 -1.35 -5.32
CA LYS A 106 5.14 0.09 -5.11
C LYS A 106 6.55 0.60 -5.43
N GLN A 107 7.60 -0.11 -5.00
CA GLN A 107 8.99 0.24 -5.31
C GLN A 107 9.26 0.20 -6.83
N GLU A 108 8.80 -0.85 -7.51
CA GLU A 108 8.94 -0.97 -8.97
C GLU A 108 8.23 0.19 -9.70
N THR A 109 6.98 0.48 -9.32
CA THR A 109 6.17 1.54 -9.94
C THR A 109 6.81 2.91 -9.72
N GLN A 110 7.23 3.22 -8.49
CA GLN A 110 7.92 4.47 -8.17
C GLN A 110 9.24 4.64 -8.93
N SER A 111 9.97 3.54 -9.15
CA SER A 111 11.22 3.60 -9.91
C SER A 111 10.97 3.97 -11.38
N LEU A 112 9.88 3.47 -11.98
CA LEU A 112 9.47 3.83 -13.33
C LEU A 112 8.94 5.27 -13.44
N GLU A 113 8.20 5.74 -12.44
CA GLU A 113 7.75 7.13 -12.37
C GLU A 113 8.94 8.10 -12.30
N LYS A 114 9.90 7.83 -11.41
CA LYS A 114 11.14 8.63 -11.34
C LYS A 114 11.90 8.65 -12.66
N LEU A 115 11.97 7.51 -13.36
CA LEU A 115 12.61 7.45 -14.67
C LEU A 115 11.86 8.32 -15.70
N LYS A 116 10.51 8.32 -15.67
CA LYS A 116 9.68 9.18 -16.52
C LYS A 116 9.95 10.66 -16.25
N ASP A 117 10.09 11.06 -14.99
CA ASP A 117 10.37 12.44 -14.59
C ASP A 117 11.76 12.88 -15.02
N ILE A 118 12.78 12.02 -14.88
CA ILE A 118 14.14 12.30 -15.39
C ILE A 118 14.11 12.50 -16.89
N LYS A 119 13.44 11.60 -17.65
CA LYS A 119 13.33 11.73 -19.11
C LYS A 119 12.54 12.96 -19.53
N ARG A 120 11.56 13.37 -18.74
CA ARG A 120 10.85 14.63 -18.95
C ARG A 120 11.81 15.82 -18.84
N GLY A 121 12.58 15.87 -17.75
CA GLY A 121 13.56 16.94 -17.54
C GLY A 121 14.62 17.01 -18.64
N GLU A 122 15.15 15.86 -19.09
CA GLU A 122 16.07 15.80 -20.23
C GLU A 122 15.46 16.39 -21.52
N TYR A 123 14.19 16.05 -21.79
CA TYR A 123 13.46 16.57 -22.95
C TYR A 123 13.23 18.09 -22.85
N ASP A 124 12.79 18.57 -21.68
CA ASP A 124 12.50 19.99 -21.47
C ASP A 124 13.79 20.84 -21.58
N ALA A 125 14.91 20.34 -21.05
CA ALA A 125 16.22 20.98 -21.19
C ALA A 125 16.71 21.02 -22.65
N ALA A 126 16.52 19.91 -23.39
CA ALA A 126 16.87 19.87 -24.82
C ALA A 126 15.99 20.81 -25.66
N ALA A 127 14.70 20.94 -25.29
CA ALA A 127 13.79 21.89 -25.92
C ALA A 127 14.23 23.34 -25.65
N ALA A 128 14.48 23.71 -24.41
CA ALA A 128 14.97 25.05 -24.08
C ALA A 128 16.25 25.42 -24.85
N LYS A 129 17.23 24.50 -24.91
CA LYS A 129 18.47 24.71 -25.67
C LYS A 129 18.26 24.87 -27.17
N ALA A 130 17.29 24.16 -27.75
CA ALA A 130 16.95 24.30 -29.16
C ALA A 130 16.25 25.65 -29.44
N GLU A 131 15.38 26.12 -28.53
CA GLU A 131 14.78 27.45 -28.62
C GLU A 131 15.84 28.57 -28.51
N GLU A 132 16.77 28.46 -27.56
CA GLU A 132 17.90 29.41 -27.45
C GLU A 132 18.70 29.50 -28.76
N LYS A 133 19.01 28.35 -29.36
CA LYS A 133 19.74 28.31 -30.64
C LYS A 133 18.95 28.97 -31.78
N GLU A 134 17.64 28.72 -31.88
CA GLU A 134 16.78 29.37 -32.88
C GLU A 134 16.74 30.89 -32.71
N ILE A 135 16.71 31.39 -31.46
CA ILE A 135 16.78 32.81 -31.15
C ILE A 135 18.14 33.39 -31.59
N ASP A 136 19.25 32.74 -31.24
CA ASP A 136 20.59 33.17 -31.63
C ASP A 136 20.74 33.24 -33.16
N ASP A 137 20.30 32.20 -33.87
CA ASP A 137 20.33 32.15 -35.33
C ASP A 137 19.50 33.29 -35.95
N LEU A 138 18.33 33.61 -35.39
CA LEU A 138 17.48 34.71 -35.83
C LEU A 138 18.13 36.08 -35.57
N VAL A 139 18.78 36.27 -34.42
CA VAL A 139 19.51 37.51 -34.09
C VAL A 139 20.71 37.69 -35.03
N MET A 140 21.47 36.62 -35.31
CA MET A 140 22.59 36.66 -36.24
C MET A 140 22.15 36.95 -37.68
N ALA A 141 21.05 36.34 -38.14
CA ALA A 141 20.47 36.63 -39.45
C ALA A 141 20.04 38.10 -39.56
N ARG A 142 19.39 38.64 -38.53
CA ARG A 142 18.98 40.06 -38.49
C ARG A 142 20.18 41.01 -38.51
N ARG A 143 21.22 40.74 -37.73
CA ARG A 143 22.46 41.54 -37.75
C ARG A 143 23.14 41.50 -39.12
N SER A 144 23.23 40.31 -39.72
CA SER A 144 23.82 40.12 -41.05
C SER A 144 23.05 40.88 -42.14
N ALA A 145 21.72 40.92 -42.06
CA ALA A 145 20.90 41.71 -42.98
C ALA A 145 21.14 43.21 -42.82
N ALA A 146 21.17 43.73 -41.58
CA ALA A 146 21.41 45.14 -41.32
C ALA A 146 22.81 45.60 -41.76
N SER A 147 23.85 44.77 -41.58
CA SER A 147 25.20 45.08 -42.06
C SER A 147 25.32 45.11 -43.59
N ARG A 148 24.50 44.32 -44.32
CA ARG A 148 24.47 44.36 -45.79
C ARG A 148 23.82 45.64 -46.32
N GLU A 149 22.74 46.10 -45.69
CA GLU A 149 22.09 47.37 -46.07
C GLU A 149 23.01 48.58 -45.86
N GLN A 150 23.85 48.55 -44.81
CA GLN A 150 24.83 49.61 -44.54
C GLN A 150 26.03 49.63 -45.50
N GLN A 151 26.31 48.53 -46.22
CA GLN A 151 27.39 48.46 -47.21
C GLN A 151 26.93 48.77 -48.64
N SER A 152 25.62 48.88 -48.86
CA SER A 152 25.01 49.24 -50.16
C SER A 152 24.67 50.73 -50.32
N VAL A 153 25.10 51.56 -49.37
CA VAL A 153 25.01 53.03 -49.38
C VAL A 153 26.41 53.61 -49.47
#